data_AF-A0A9X2MJ46-F1
#
_entry.id   AF-A0A9X2MJ46-F1
#
_cell.length_a   1.000
_cell.length_b   1.000
_cell.length_c   1.000
_cell.angle_alpha   90.00
_cell.angle_beta   90.00
_cell.angle_gamma   90.00
#
_symmetry.space_group_name_H-M   'P 1'
#
loop_
_entity.id
_entity.type
_entity.pdbx_description
1 polymer ?
#
loop_
_entity_poly.entity_id
_entity_poly.type
_entity_poly.pdbx_seq_one_letter_code
_entity_poly.pdbx_strand_id
1 'polypeptide(L)'
;MTERSSGILMHITSLPSPYGIGTFGREAYRFVDFLEKAGQSYWQVLPLGLTGYGDSPYQSFSSFAGNPYFIDLELLTEEGFLKKTDYQDLDFGNDDEKVDYKKIFQNKMPVLKIAYKRGRGKYIEEIKSFREKNKDWIEDFALYMAVKKEFDLKSWQEWDEDIKLRKEPAVAYYREKLEDEIDYWIFLQHMFARQWKKLKSYANNKGIKIIGDIPIYVAPDSADTWANSELFLLDQNKKPIVVGGCPPDAFSSTGQLWGNPMYNWKLLEERGFEWWIRRIENNMELFNVTRIDHFRGFESYWEVPFGEETAINGRWRKGPGMKLFNAINNRLGKIDIIAEDLGFLTEEVVRLREETGYPGMKVLQFAFDTREESDYLPHNYDRNCVVYTGTHDNDTVGGWLKNAEISDVEHAIKYLRLNEDEGYHWGFIRGAWSSVANLSIAQMQDFLGLGSEARMNIPSTIGGNWQWQMKSEYLTNELAEKIHDITKLYGR
;
A
#
# COMPACT_ATOMS: atom_id res chain seq x y z
N MET A 1 -4.23 14.18 -13.51
CA MET A 1 -3.50 15.15 -12.67
C MET A 1 -2.70 16.16 -13.51
N THR A 2 -3.22 17.38 -13.73
CA THR A 2 -2.60 18.40 -14.63
C THR A 2 -2.18 19.69 -13.93
N GLU A 3 -2.62 19.90 -12.69
CA GLU A 3 -2.25 21.06 -11.87
C GLU A 3 -0.97 20.75 -11.09
N ARG A 4 -0.18 21.79 -10.82
CA ARG A 4 0.98 21.67 -9.93
C ARG A 4 0.47 21.51 -8.50
N SER A 5 0.83 20.42 -7.85
CA SER A 5 0.42 20.11 -6.49
C SER A 5 1.57 19.47 -5.71
N SER A 6 1.37 19.36 -4.41
CA SER A 6 2.28 18.68 -3.49
C SER A 6 1.56 17.79 -2.48
N GLY A 7 2.30 16.86 -1.88
CA GLY A 7 1.78 15.98 -0.85
C GLY A 7 2.85 15.30 -0.01
N ILE A 8 2.39 14.58 1.01
CA ILE A 8 3.24 13.85 1.96
C ILE A 8 2.92 12.34 1.88
N LEU A 9 3.98 11.53 1.77
CA LEU A 9 3.91 10.08 1.96
C LEU A 9 4.02 9.76 3.44
N MET A 10 2.93 9.25 4.02
CA MET A 10 2.83 8.89 5.43
C MET A 10 1.80 7.78 5.60
N HIS A 11 2.21 6.55 5.94
CA HIS A 11 1.24 5.47 6.09
C HIS A 11 0.44 5.62 7.39
N ILE A 12 -0.74 4.99 7.42
CA ILE A 12 -1.64 5.03 8.58
C ILE A 12 -0.95 4.46 9.81
N THR A 13 -0.18 3.38 9.67
CA THR A 13 0.58 2.74 10.75
C THR A 13 1.50 3.72 11.49
N SER A 14 2.03 4.70 10.78
CA SER A 14 3.05 5.63 11.26
C SER A 14 2.47 6.83 12.01
N LEU A 15 1.14 7.01 11.99
CA LEU A 15 0.49 8.06 12.76
C LEU A 15 0.71 7.83 14.28
N PRO A 16 0.89 8.90 15.07
CA PRO A 16 1.19 8.84 16.51
C PRO A 16 -0.04 8.48 17.36
N SER A 17 -0.89 7.55 16.91
CA SER A 17 -2.08 7.15 17.66
C SER A 17 -1.70 6.48 18.98
N PRO A 18 -2.53 6.62 20.03
CA PRO A 18 -2.40 5.78 21.20
C PRO A 18 -2.61 4.30 20.83
N TYR A 19 -2.18 3.40 21.72
CA TYR A 19 -2.35 1.95 21.58
C TYR A 19 -1.50 1.31 20.45
N GLY A 20 -0.29 1.84 20.25
CA GLY A 20 0.85 1.15 19.64
C GLY A 20 0.88 1.07 18.10
N ILE A 21 -0.14 1.58 17.41
CA ILE A 21 -0.19 1.67 15.95
C ILE A 21 -1.15 2.78 15.53
N GLY A 22 -0.80 3.50 14.46
CA GLY A 22 -1.69 4.49 13.88
C GLY A 22 -3.03 3.92 13.39
N THR A 23 -4.10 4.72 13.52
CA THR A 23 -5.50 4.33 13.29
C THR A 23 -6.26 5.42 12.52
N PHE A 24 -7.51 5.15 12.14
CA PHE A 24 -8.43 6.16 11.59
C PHE A 24 -9.05 7.09 12.65
N GLY A 25 -8.46 7.13 13.85
CA GLY A 25 -8.89 7.95 14.98
C GLY A 25 -8.38 9.39 14.91
N ARG A 26 -8.40 10.05 16.07
CA ARG A 26 -8.11 11.49 16.22
C ARG A 26 -6.81 11.94 15.53
N GLU A 27 -5.73 11.17 15.63
CA GLU A 27 -4.44 11.56 15.05
C GLU A 27 -4.45 11.58 13.51
N ALA A 28 -5.29 10.78 12.86
CA ALA A 28 -5.48 10.87 11.41
C ALA A 28 -6.18 12.18 11.00
N TYR A 29 -7.20 12.62 11.75
CA TYR A 29 -7.86 13.91 11.51
C TYR A 29 -6.90 15.08 11.78
N ARG A 30 -6.11 14.99 12.86
CA ARG A 30 -5.06 15.98 13.15
C ARG A 30 -4.01 16.05 12.05
N PHE A 31 -3.65 14.91 11.45
CA PHE A 31 -2.72 14.90 10.32
C PHE A 31 -3.34 15.55 9.07
N VAL A 32 -4.63 15.35 8.80
CA VAL A 32 -5.33 16.07 7.72
C VAL A 32 -5.31 17.58 7.96
N ASP A 33 -5.57 18.04 9.19
CA ASP A 33 -5.51 19.47 9.53
C ASP A 33 -4.08 20.03 9.37
N PHE A 34 -3.06 19.23 9.72
CA PHE A 34 -1.66 19.57 9.47
C PHE A 34 -1.37 19.72 7.98
N LEU A 35 -1.85 18.79 7.13
CA LEU A 35 -1.68 18.85 5.68
C LEU A 35 -2.34 20.09 5.06
N GLU A 36 -3.57 20.42 5.48
CA GLU A 36 -4.27 21.64 5.07
C GLU A 36 -3.43 22.87 5.43
N LYS A 37 -2.97 22.95 6.68
CA LYS A 37 -2.14 24.07 7.14
C LYS A 37 -0.81 24.16 6.39
N ALA A 38 -0.22 23.02 6.04
CA ALA A 38 1.01 22.91 5.27
C ALA A 38 0.84 23.18 3.77
N GLY A 39 -0.36 23.55 3.31
CA GLY A 39 -0.66 23.83 1.91
C GLY A 39 -0.60 22.61 0.99
N GLN A 40 -0.64 21.40 1.57
CA GLN A 40 -0.56 20.17 0.79
C GLN A 40 -1.91 19.87 0.16
N SER A 41 -1.91 19.23 -1.01
CA SER A 41 -3.14 18.79 -1.70
C SER A 41 -3.32 17.28 -1.68
N TYR A 42 -2.26 16.52 -1.38
CA TYR A 42 -2.27 15.06 -1.41
C TYR A 42 -1.70 14.43 -0.13
N TRP A 43 -2.36 13.37 0.32
CA TRP A 43 -1.85 12.43 1.30
C TRP A 43 -1.66 11.07 0.63
N GLN A 44 -0.42 10.58 0.57
CA GLN A 44 -0.15 9.25 0.05
C GLN A 44 0.00 8.22 1.16
N VAL A 45 -0.70 7.10 1.00
CA VAL A 45 -0.63 5.93 1.89
C VAL A 45 -0.17 4.70 1.10
N LEU A 46 0.41 3.74 1.80
CA LEU A 46 0.65 2.37 1.31
C LEU A 46 -0.66 1.58 1.25
N PRO A 47 -0.68 0.35 0.69
CA PRO A 47 -1.88 -0.47 0.66
C PRO A 47 -2.53 -0.62 2.04
N LEU A 48 -3.86 -0.54 2.10
CA LEU A 48 -4.60 -0.64 3.37
C LEU A 48 -5.05 -2.07 3.71
N GLY A 49 -4.52 -3.07 3.00
CA GLY A 49 -4.89 -4.47 3.11
C GLY A 49 -4.48 -5.12 4.43
N LEU A 50 -5.22 -6.16 4.84
CA LEU A 50 -4.86 -6.95 6.02
C LEU A 50 -3.55 -7.72 5.78
N THR A 51 -2.54 -7.42 6.59
CA THR A 51 -1.18 -7.96 6.46
C THR A 51 -1.05 -9.36 7.08
N GLY A 52 -0.17 -10.17 6.49
CA GLY A 52 0.24 -11.47 7.02
C GLY A 52 1.58 -11.43 7.76
N TYR A 53 2.26 -12.58 7.83
CA TYR A 53 3.60 -12.66 8.40
C TYR A 53 4.59 -11.76 7.65
N GLY A 54 5.43 -11.02 8.39
CA GLY A 54 6.33 -10.01 7.82
C GLY A 54 5.70 -8.62 7.67
N ASP A 55 4.41 -8.49 8.00
CA ASP A 55 3.69 -7.22 8.17
C ASP A 55 3.66 -6.32 6.93
N SER A 56 4.00 -6.86 5.76
CA SER A 56 4.08 -6.11 4.51
C SER A 56 2.69 -5.78 3.97
N PRO A 57 2.38 -4.48 3.75
CA PRO A 57 1.17 -4.06 3.04
C PRO A 57 1.03 -4.65 1.62
N TYR A 58 2.15 -5.07 1.03
CA TYR A 58 2.20 -5.64 -0.33
C TYR A 58 1.89 -7.15 -0.36
N GLN A 59 1.74 -7.78 0.80
CA GLN A 59 1.37 -9.19 0.95
C GLN A 59 0.10 -9.34 1.81
N SER A 60 -1.01 -8.83 1.26
CA SER A 60 -2.32 -8.86 1.92
C SER A 60 -3.06 -10.19 1.75
N PHE A 61 -3.82 -10.60 2.77
CA PHE A 61 -4.76 -11.74 2.67
C PHE A 61 -5.94 -11.48 1.72
N SER A 62 -6.14 -10.24 1.27
CA SER A 62 -7.11 -9.90 0.23
C SER A 62 -6.72 -8.62 -0.49
N SER A 63 -6.95 -8.59 -1.80
CA SER A 63 -6.83 -7.37 -2.62
C SER A 63 -7.98 -6.38 -2.45
N PHE A 64 -9.01 -6.74 -1.65
CA PHE A 64 -10.21 -5.96 -1.41
C PHE A 64 -10.39 -5.54 0.06
N ALA A 65 -10.08 -6.45 0.99
CA ALA A 65 -10.33 -6.24 2.42
C ALA A 65 -9.36 -5.22 3.04
N GLY A 66 -9.84 -4.46 4.02
CA GLY A 66 -9.04 -3.54 4.82
C GLY A 66 -8.44 -4.17 6.08
N ASN A 67 -7.36 -3.58 6.59
CA ASN A 67 -6.67 -4.01 7.80
C ASN A 67 -7.44 -3.61 9.08
N PRO A 68 -7.93 -4.56 9.90
CA PRO A 68 -8.60 -4.26 11.16
C PRO A 68 -7.72 -3.51 12.17
N TYR A 69 -6.39 -3.52 12.01
CA TYR A 69 -5.50 -2.74 12.88
C TYR A 69 -5.74 -1.24 12.81
N PHE A 70 -6.29 -0.73 11.69
CA PHE A 70 -6.59 0.70 11.54
C PHE A 70 -7.92 1.11 12.19
N ILE A 71 -8.74 0.15 12.64
CA ILE A 71 -9.96 0.45 13.39
C ILE A 71 -9.59 1.08 14.74
N ASP A 72 -10.09 2.27 14.98
CA ASP A 72 -9.83 3.03 16.18
C ASP A 72 -10.70 2.56 17.37
N LEU A 73 -10.05 2.25 18.49
CA LEU A 73 -10.71 1.72 19.69
C LEU A 73 -11.47 2.79 20.47
N GLU A 74 -11.05 4.06 20.39
CA GLU A 74 -11.72 5.16 21.08
C GLU A 74 -13.02 5.52 20.36
N LEU A 75 -13.02 5.56 19.02
CA LEU A 75 -14.25 5.69 18.21
C LEU A 75 -15.23 4.55 18.50
N LEU A 76 -14.75 3.31 18.65
CA LEU A 76 -15.60 2.19 19.06
C LEU A 76 -16.14 2.34 20.49
N THR A 77 -15.39 3.01 21.38
CA THR A 77 -15.84 3.32 22.74
C THR A 77 -16.94 4.38 22.73
N GLU A 78 -16.77 5.44 21.92
CA GLU A 78 -17.77 6.50 21.72
C GLU A 78 -19.08 5.96 21.13
N GLU A 79 -18.99 5.03 20.17
CA GLU A 79 -20.16 4.36 19.59
C GLU A 79 -20.75 3.27 20.53
N GLY A 80 -20.16 3.07 21.71
CA GLY A 80 -20.64 2.15 22.76
C GLY A 80 -20.47 0.67 22.41
N PHE A 81 -19.46 0.33 21.62
CA PHE A 81 -19.03 -1.06 21.36
C PHE A 81 -18.04 -1.55 22.43
N LEU A 82 -17.24 -0.63 22.95
CA LEU A 82 -16.21 -0.88 23.94
C LEU A 82 -16.38 0.02 25.16
N LYS A 83 -15.70 -0.34 26.25
CA LYS A 83 -15.41 0.49 27.41
C LYS A 83 -13.90 0.68 27.47
N LYS A 84 -13.43 1.81 27.98
CA LYS A 84 -11.98 2.09 28.12
C LYS A 84 -11.25 0.96 28.89
N THR A 85 -11.90 0.41 29.92
CA THR A 85 -11.40 -0.72 30.73
C THR A 85 -11.20 -2.02 29.94
N ASP A 86 -11.75 -2.18 28.73
CA ASP A 86 -11.53 -3.38 27.93
C ASP A 86 -10.13 -3.42 27.29
N TYR A 87 -9.44 -2.27 27.18
CA TYR A 87 -8.16 -2.19 26.47
C TYR A 87 -7.10 -1.27 27.10
N GLN A 88 -7.46 -0.33 27.98
CA GLN A 88 -6.51 0.67 28.50
C GLN A 88 -5.29 0.07 29.22
N ASP A 89 -5.43 -1.11 29.83
CA ASP A 89 -4.40 -1.77 30.64
C ASP A 89 -3.64 -2.85 29.84
N LEU A 90 -3.92 -3.00 28.54
CA LEU A 90 -3.23 -3.93 27.65
C LEU A 90 -1.91 -3.33 27.13
N ASP A 91 -0.92 -4.19 26.92
CA ASP A 91 0.39 -3.80 26.38
C ASP A 91 0.36 -3.77 24.85
N PHE A 92 0.25 -2.59 24.25
CA PHE A 92 0.31 -2.43 22.79
C PHE A 92 1.71 -2.13 22.26
N GLY A 93 2.75 -2.17 23.10
CA GLY A 93 4.06 -1.64 22.79
C GLY A 93 4.43 -0.51 23.74
N ASN A 94 5.73 -0.33 23.96
CA ASN A 94 6.31 0.67 24.84
C ASN A 94 7.27 1.64 24.11
N ASP A 95 7.47 1.42 22.82
CA ASP A 95 8.25 2.29 21.93
C ASP A 95 7.25 3.07 21.06
N ASP A 96 7.21 4.39 21.20
CA ASP A 96 6.29 5.27 20.48
C ASP A 96 6.79 5.63 19.06
N GLU A 97 7.96 5.14 18.69
CA GLU A 97 8.54 5.30 17.34
C GLU A 97 8.48 4.01 16.53
N LYS A 98 7.99 2.90 17.12
CA LYS A 98 7.93 1.59 16.45
C LYS A 98 6.66 0.80 16.74
N VAL A 99 6.03 0.28 15.68
CA VAL A 99 4.95 -0.69 15.78
C VAL A 99 5.50 -2.04 16.27
N ASP A 100 4.98 -2.53 17.41
CA ASP A 100 5.13 -3.94 17.80
C ASP A 100 3.94 -4.76 17.27
N TYR A 101 4.05 -5.21 16.01
CA TYR A 101 2.97 -5.95 15.34
C TYR A 101 2.53 -7.21 16.08
N LYS A 102 3.44 -7.86 16.82
CA LYS A 102 3.10 -9.02 17.65
C LYS A 102 2.14 -8.62 18.77
N LYS A 103 2.44 -7.54 19.50
CA LYS A 103 1.55 -7.03 20.54
C LYS A 103 0.22 -6.53 19.97
N ILE A 104 0.25 -5.85 18.82
CA ILE A 104 -0.98 -5.44 18.12
C ILE A 104 -1.85 -6.66 17.81
N PHE A 105 -1.30 -7.69 17.19
CA PHE A 105 -2.04 -8.91 16.89
C PHE A 105 -2.63 -9.56 18.15
N GLN A 106 -1.80 -9.72 19.20
CA GLN A 106 -2.18 -10.42 20.43
C GLN A 106 -3.22 -9.66 21.26
N ASN A 107 -3.17 -8.32 21.28
CA ASN A 107 -3.99 -7.53 22.20
C ASN A 107 -5.14 -6.80 21.50
N LYS A 108 -4.98 -6.35 20.25
CA LYS A 108 -6.04 -5.63 19.53
C LYS A 108 -7.14 -6.56 19.02
N MET A 109 -6.78 -7.73 18.47
CA MET A 109 -7.76 -8.66 17.91
C MET A 109 -8.78 -9.20 18.93
N PRO A 110 -8.39 -9.58 20.17
CA PRO A 110 -9.36 -9.94 21.21
C PRO A 110 -10.30 -8.80 21.58
N VAL A 111 -9.80 -7.56 21.66
CA VAL A 111 -10.63 -6.37 21.94
C VAL A 111 -11.66 -6.16 20.84
N LEU A 112 -11.27 -6.30 19.57
CA LEU A 112 -12.20 -6.21 18.45
C LEU A 112 -13.28 -7.30 18.48
N LYS A 113 -12.98 -8.49 19.01
CA LYS A 113 -14.00 -9.54 19.23
C LYS A 113 -15.01 -9.13 20.32
N ILE A 114 -14.59 -8.42 21.37
CA ILE A 114 -15.50 -7.82 22.37
C ILE A 114 -16.42 -6.80 21.70
N ALA A 115 -15.87 -5.92 20.86
CA ALA A 115 -16.64 -4.93 20.10
C ALA A 115 -17.72 -5.60 19.24
N TYR A 116 -17.36 -6.67 18.53
CA TYR A 116 -18.31 -7.47 17.75
C TYR A 116 -19.41 -8.08 18.62
N LYS A 117 -19.07 -8.74 19.74
CA LYS A 117 -20.07 -9.41 20.59
C LYS A 117 -21.09 -8.43 21.18
N ARG A 118 -20.67 -7.23 21.57
CA ARG A 118 -21.56 -6.16 22.05
C ARG A 118 -22.25 -5.41 20.91
N GLY A 119 -21.64 -5.43 19.73
CA GLY A 119 -22.00 -4.63 18.57
C GLY A 119 -22.86 -5.29 17.50
N ARG A 120 -22.90 -6.61 17.44
CA ARG A 120 -23.57 -7.35 16.36
C ARG A 120 -25.07 -7.09 16.22
N GLY A 121 -25.71 -6.56 17.26
CA GLY A 121 -27.11 -6.10 17.21
C GLY A 121 -27.28 -4.65 16.72
N LYS A 122 -26.20 -3.89 16.57
CA LYS A 122 -26.18 -2.52 16.03
C LYS A 122 -25.88 -2.59 14.53
N TYR A 123 -26.38 -1.61 13.78
CA TYR A 123 -26.10 -1.45 12.35
C TYR A 123 -26.46 -2.67 11.48
N ILE A 124 -27.43 -3.50 11.89
CA ILE A 124 -27.82 -4.73 11.17
C ILE A 124 -28.13 -4.44 9.69
N GLU A 125 -28.96 -3.43 9.41
CA GLU A 125 -29.31 -3.07 8.03
C GLU A 125 -28.13 -2.51 7.23
N GLU A 126 -27.23 -1.77 7.88
CA GLU A 126 -26.02 -1.27 7.22
C GLU A 126 -25.05 -2.40 6.89
N ILE A 127 -24.87 -3.36 7.80
CA ILE A 127 -24.04 -4.55 7.58
C ILE A 127 -24.65 -5.39 6.45
N LYS A 128 -25.96 -5.57 6.43
CA LYS A 128 -26.66 -6.28 5.36
C LYS A 128 -26.46 -5.59 4.00
N SER A 129 -26.59 -4.27 3.95
CA SER A 129 -26.31 -3.50 2.73
C SER A 129 -24.84 -3.59 2.32
N PHE A 130 -23.92 -3.56 3.28
CA PHE A 130 -22.50 -3.74 3.05
C PHE A 130 -22.18 -5.12 2.48
N ARG A 131 -22.80 -6.18 3.00
CA ARG A 131 -22.69 -7.55 2.45
C ARG A 131 -23.17 -7.61 1.01
N GLU A 132 -24.38 -7.12 0.72
CA GLU A 132 -24.93 -7.19 -0.63
C GLU A 132 -24.08 -6.41 -1.64
N LYS A 133 -23.62 -5.22 -1.26
CA LYS A 133 -22.74 -4.39 -2.10
C LYS A 133 -21.41 -5.09 -2.41
N ASN A 134 -20.86 -5.82 -1.44
CA ASN A 134 -19.53 -6.42 -1.51
C ASN A 134 -19.54 -7.94 -1.70
N LYS A 135 -20.69 -8.53 -2.05
CA LYS A 135 -20.93 -9.98 -2.05
C LYS A 135 -19.92 -10.78 -2.87
N ASP A 136 -19.35 -10.16 -3.89
CA ASP A 136 -18.41 -10.78 -4.82
C ASP A 136 -17.02 -11.03 -4.20
N TRP A 137 -16.72 -10.47 -3.03
CA TRP A 137 -15.45 -10.72 -2.32
C TRP A 137 -15.62 -10.94 -0.81
N ILE A 138 -16.61 -10.32 -0.17
CA ILE A 138 -16.70 -10.26 1.30
C ILE A 138 -16.96 -11.63 1.94
N GLU A 139 -17.83 -12.44 1.34
CA GLU A 139 -18.18 -13.76 1.86
C GLU A 139 -17.02 -14.74 1.72
N ASP A 140 -16.32 -14.70 0.58
CA ASP A 140 -15.13 -15.53 0.36
C ASP A 140 -13.96 -15.11 1.25
N PHE A 141 -13.74 -13.80 1.44
CA PHE A 141 -12.75 -13.30 2.38
C PHE A 141 -13.06 -13.71 3.83
N ALA A 142 -14.30 -13.52 4.28
CA ALA A 142 -14.69 -13.85 5.65
C ALA A 142 -14.62 -15.36 5.91
N LEU A 143 -15.05 -16.18 4.96
CA LEU A 143 -14.89 -17.64 5.03
C LEU A 143 -13.41 -18.03 5.03
N TYR A 144 -12.59 -17.44 4.15
CA TYR A 144 -11.15 -17.69 4.13
C TYR A 144 -10.51 -17.42 5.48
N MET A 145 -10.78 -16.27 6.10
CA MET A 145 -10.22 -15.90 7.39
C MET A 145 -10.73 -16.80 8.53
N ALA A 146 -12.00 -17.21 8.48
CA ALA A 146 -12.58 -18.13 9.45
C ALA A 146 -11.94 -19.53 9.37
N VAL A 147 -11.81 -20.09 8.17
CA VAL A 147 -11.13 -21.38 7.96
C VAL A 147 -9.65 -21.26 8.32
N LYS A 148 -8.99 -20.18 7.92
CA LYS A 148 -7.60 -19.91 8.30
C LYS A 148 -7.40 -20.00 9.81
N LYS A 149 -8.30 -19.40 10.59
CA LYS A 149 -8.28 -19.49 12.06
C LYS A 149 -8.49 -20.92 12.58
N GLU A 150 -9.43 -21.67 11.99
CA GLU A 150 -9.68 -23.08 12.35
C GLU A 150 -8.43 -23.96 12.13
N PHE A 151 -7.63 -23.64 11.12
CA PHE A 151 -6.38 -24.32 10.78
C PHE A 151 -5.13 -23.62 11.37
N ASP A 152 -5.25 -23.00 12.55
CA ASP A 152 -4.13 -22.37 13.29
C ASP A 152 -3.34 -21.33 12.47
N LEU A 153 -4.03 -20.58 11.63
CA LEU A 153 -3.50 -19.53 10.74
C LEU A 153 -2.56 -20.03 9.63
N LYS A 154 -2.51 -21.34 9.39
CA LYS A 154 -1.72 -21.94 8.29
C LYS A 154 -2.17 -21.43 6.93
N SER A 155 -1.27 -21.55 5.95
CA SER A 155 -1.60 -21.23 4.56
C SER A 155 -2.73 -22.12 4.06
N TRP A 156 -3.60 -21.61 3.20
CA TRP A 156 -4.66 -22.43 2.59
C TRP A 156 -4.11 -23.60 1.75
N GLN A 157 -2.84 -23.54 1.38
CA GLN A 157 -2.11 -24.63 0.74
C GLN A 157 -1.97 -25.87 1.62
N GLU A 158 -2.05 -25.70 2.94
CA GLU A 158 -1.90 -26.73 3.98
C GLU A 158 -3.23 -27.21 4.58
N TRP A 159 -4.37 -26.67 4.13
CA TRP A 159 -5.68 -27.13 4.58
C TRP A 159 -6.04 -28.50 4.00
N ASP A 160 -7.05 -29.13 4.58
CA ASP A 160 -7.63 -30.36 4.06
C ASP A 160 -8.02 -30.19 2.58
N GLU A 161 -7.82 -31.26 1.80
CA GLU A 161 -7.90 -31.22 0.34
C GLU A 161 -9.26 -30.71 -0.17
N ASP A 162 -10.35 -31.06 0.52
CA ASP A 162 -11.70 -30.70 0.11
C ASP A 162 -11.99 -29.20 0.23
N ILE A 163 -11.60 -28.56 1.34
CA ILE A 163 -11.74 -27.11 1.53
C ILE A 163 -10.69 -26.33 0.75
N LYS A 164 -9.46 -26.86 0.62
CA LYS A 164 -8.41 -26.31 -0.25
C LYS A 164 -8.89 -26.20 -1.70
N LEU A 165 -9.51 -27.26 -2.21
CA LEU A 165 -10.07 -27.32 -3.57
C LEU A 165 -11.48 -26.72 -3.68
N ARG A 166 -12.03 -26.19 -2.57
CA ARG A 166 -13.37 -25.60 -2.50
C ARG A 166 -14.47 -26.53 -3.02
N LYS A 167 -14.42 -27.82 -2.65
CA LYS A 167 -15.49 -28.77 -2.94
C LYS A 167 -16.76 -28.29 -2.23
N GLU A 168 -17.87 -28.13 -2.96
CA GLU A 168 -19.13 -27.56 -2.44
C GLU A 168 -19.58 -28.10 -1.07
N PRO A 169 -19.54 -29.43 -0.80
CA PRO A 169 -19.90 -29.95 0.53
C PRO A 169 -19.01 -29.43 1.67
N ALA A 170 -17.69 -29.30 1.44
CA ALA A 170 -16.76 -28.78 2.43
C ALA A 170 -16.98 -27.29 2.67
N VAL A 171 -17.18 -26.52 1.60
CA VAL A 171 -17.49 -25.08 1.70
C VAL A 171 -18.79 -24.86 2.48
N ALA A 172 -19.84 -25.63 2.20
CA ALA A 172 -21.11 -25.55 2.92
C ALA A 172 -20.94 -25.92 4.41
N TYR A 173 -20.21 -26.99 4.71
CA TYR A 173 -19.89 -27.40 6.08
C TYR A 173 -19.18 -26.29 6.87
N TYR A 174 -18.13 -25.68 6.31
CA TYR A 174 -17.40 -24.62 7.00
C TYR A 174 -18.20 -23.32 7.12
N ARG A 175 -19.07 -22.99 6.15
CA ARG A 175 -19.99 -21.85 6.27
C ARG A 175 -20.94 -22.01 7.46
N GLU A 176 -21.51 -23.19 7.64
CA GLU A 176 -22.41 -23.47 8.77
C GLU A 176 -21.64 -23.53 10.09
N LYS A 177 -20.52 -24.27 10.13
CA LYS A 177 -19.70 -24.43 11.34
C LYS A 177 -19.13 -23.12 11.86
N LEU A 178 -18.73 -22.22 10.96
CA LEU A 178 -17.97 -21.00 11.29
C LEU A 178 -18.78 -19.71 11.13
N GLU A 179 -20.10 -19.77 11.10
CA GLU A 179 -21.00 -18.63 10.87
C GLU A 179 -20.66 -17.40 11.75
N ASP A 180 -20.50 -17.57 13.07
CA ASP A 180 -20.18 -16.44 13.98
C ASP A 180 -18.78 -15.84 13.74
N GLU A 181 -17.84 -16.62 13.20
CA GLU A 181 -16.51 -16.12 12.84
C GLU A 181 -16.55 -15.39 11.48
N ILE A 182 -17.33 -15.89 10.52
CA ILE A 182 -17.60 -15.21 9.25
C ILE A 182 -18.24 -13.85 9.54
N ASP A 183 -19.31 -13.83 10.34
CA ASP A 183 -20.01 -12.62 10.75
C ASP A 183 -19.09 -11.62 11.45
N TYR A 184 -18.14 -12.11 12.25
CA TYR A 184 -17.13 -11.28 12.90
C TYR A 184 -16.22 -10.58 11.87
N TRP A 185 -15.68 -11.30 10.89
CA TRP A 185 -14.82 -10.70 9.86
C TRP A 185 -15.58 -9.69 9.01
N ILE A 186 -16.84 -9.97 8.68
CA ILE A 186 -17.69 -9.02 7.96
C ILE A 186 -17.95 -7.76 8.79
N PHE A 187 -18.21 -7.91 10.10
CA PHE A 187 -18.35 -6.78 11.02
C PHE A 187 -17.09 -5.91 11.04
N LEU A 188 -15.89 -6.51 11.09
CA LEU A 188 -14.64 -5.74 11.04
C LEU A 188 -14.49 -4.96 9.75
N GLN A 189 -14.76 -5.58 8.59
CA GLN A 189 -14.69 -4.90 7.30
C GLN A 189 -15.69 -3.74 7.19
N HIS A 190 -16.88 -3.91 7.77
CA HIS A 190 -17.86 -2.84 7.85
C HIS A 190 -17.38 -1.67 8.74
N MET A 191 -16.81 -1.97 9.91
CA MET A 191 -16.24 -0.95 10.82
C MET A 191 -15.05 -0.21 10.17
N PHE A 192 -14.16 -0.94 9.51
CA PHE A 192 -13.07 -0.39 8.71
C PHE A 192 -13.60 0.59 7.67
N ALA A 193 -14.55 0.15 6.84
CA ALA A 193 -15.10 0.96 5.76
C ALA A 193 -15.81 2.21 6.29
N ARG A 194 -16.53 2.10 7.41
CA ARG A 194 -17.20 3.23 8.07
C ARG A 194 -16.20 4.28 8.55
N GLN A 195 -15.17 3.88 9.29
CA GLN A 195 -14.18 4.81 9.81
C GLN A 195 -13.36 5.44 8.68
N TRP A 196 -12.90 4.63 7.71
CA TRP A 196 -12.16 5.12 6.55
C TRP A 196 -12.97 6.12 5.72
N LYS A 197 -14.24 5.81 5.43
CA LYS A 197 -15.12 6.70 4.67
C LYS A 197 -15.28 8.07 5.36
N LYS A 198 -15.44 8.09 6.69
CA LYS A 198 -15.52 9.35 7.46
C LYS A 198 -14.21 10.16 7.33
N LEU A 199 -13.06 9.51 7.49
CA LEU A 199 -11.74 10.15 7.37
C LEU A 199 -11.48 10.68 5.95
N LYS A 200 -11.72 9.85 4.93
CA LYS A 200 -11.57 10.24 3.51
C LYS A 200 -12.49 11.43 3.17
N SER A 201 -13.74 11.41 3.63
CA SER A 201 -14.65 12.54 3.43
C SER A 201 -14.15 13.81 4.13
N TYR A 202 -13.60 13.70 5.33
CA TYR A 202 -12.99 14.83 6.04
C TYR A 202 -11.80 15.42 5.27
N ALA A 203 -10.86 14.55 4.83
CA ALA A 203 -9.72 14.94 4.00
C ALA A 203 -10.16 15.65 2.71
N ASN A 204 -11.11 15.07 1.97
CA ASN A 204 -11.60 15.66 0.72
C ASN A 204 -12.30 17.01 0.94
N ASN A 205 -13.07 17.17 2.03
CA ASN A 205 -13.71 18.45 2.36
C ASN A 205 -12.69 19.56 2.70
N LYS A 206 -11.50 19.15 3.14
CA LYS A 206 -10.33 20.00 3.40
C LYS A 206 -9.47 20.23 2.16
N GLY A 207 -9.89 19.74 0.99
CA GLY A 207 -9.12 19.81 -0.26
C GLY A 207 -7.98 18.80 -0.37
N ILE A 208 -7.84 17.88 0.59
CA ILE A 208 -6.80 16.85 0.62
C ILE A 208 -7.30 15.59 -0.06
N LYS A 209 -6.69 15.23 -1.20
CA LYS A 209 -6.95 13.98 -1.91
C LYS A 209 -6.05 12.87 -1.39
N ILE A 210 -6.56 11.65 -1.31
CA ILE A 210 -5.78 10.49 -0.87
C ILE A 210 -5.26 9.70 -2.09
N ILE A 211 -3.95 9.49 -2.13
CA ILE A 211 -3.29 8.59 -3.07
C ILE A 211 -3.13 7.25 -2.35
N GLY A 212 -3.82 6.23 -2.85
CA GLY A 212 -3.60 4.86 -2.41
C GLY A 212 -2.65 4.12 -3.32
N ASP A 213 -2.48 2.85 -3.03
CA ASP A 213 -1.53 2.01 -3.72
C ASP A 213 -2.04 0.57 -3.80
N ILE A 214 -1.81 -0.08 -4.94
CA ILE A 214 -2.13 -1.48 -5.16
C ILE A 214 -0.92 -2.23 -5.71
N PRO A 215 -0.52 -3.35 -5.07
CA PRO A 215 0.46 -4.28 -5.65
C PRO A 215 -0.05 -4.84 -6.98
N ILE A 216 0.77 -5.04 -8.01
CA ILE A 216 0.27 -5.71 -9.23
C ILE A 216 -0.21 -7.12 -8.90
N TYR A 217 0.58 -7.90 -8.14
CA TYR A 217 0.26 -9.27 -7.78
C TYR A 217 -0.50 -9.37 -6.45
N VAL A 218 -1.10 -10.52 -6.21
CA VAL A 218 -1.71 -10.87 -4.92
C VAL A 218 -0.81 -11.84 -4.15
N ALA A 219 -0.98 -11.93 -2.84
CA ALA A 219 -0.24 -12.90 -2.05
C ALA A 219 -0.63 -14.35 -2.42
N PRO A 220 0.30 -15.31 -2.35
CA PRO A 220 0.00 -16.73 -2.60
C PRO A 220 -0.96 -17.31 -1.55
N ASP A 221 -0.86 -16.85 -0.31
CA ASP A 221 -1.77 -17.19 0.77
C ASP A 221 -2.79 -16.06 0.92
N SER A 222 -3.80 -16.02 0.06
CA SER A 222 -4.86 -15.00 0.12
C SER A 222 -6.23 -15.57 -0.23
N ALA A 223 -7.29 -14.87 0.19
CA ALA A 223 -8.65 -15.16 -0.23
C ALA A 223 -8.81 -15.04 -1.75
N ASP A 224 -8.08 -14.12 -2.39
CA ASP A 224 -8.15 -13.91 -3.84
C ASP A 224 -7.68 -15.16 -4.60
N THR A 225 -6.53 -15.72 -4.21
CA THR A 225 -5.92 -16.89 -4.84
C THR A 225 -6.65 -18.19 -4.51
N TRP A 226 -7.17 -18.32 -3.30
CA TRP A 226 -7.98 -19.46 -2.90
C TRP A 226 -9.34 -19.48 -3.62
N ALA A 227 -10.09 -18.37 -3.58
CA ALA A 227 -11.45 -18.31 -4.12
C ALA A 227 -11.49 -18.21 -5.66
N ASN A 228 -10.47 -17.62 -6.29
CA ASN A 228 -10.41 -17.38 -7.73
C ASN A 228 -9.22 -18.10 -8.38
N SER A 229 -8.90 -19.31 -7.89
CA SER A 229 -7.70 -20.05 -8.25
C SER A 229 -7.44 -20.24 -9.75
N GLU A 230 -8.49 -20.22 -10.59
CA GLU A 230 -8.40 -20.34 -12.04
C GLU A 230 -7.84 -19.10 -12.74
N LEU A 231 -7.92 -17.93 -12.09
CA LEU A 231 -7.35 -16.68 -12.59
C LEU A 231 -5.83 -16.65 -12.48
N PHE A 232 -5.23 -17.67 -11.86
CA PHE A 232 -3.81 -17.80 -11.62
C PHE A 232 -3.25 -19.06 -12.29
N LEU A 233 -1.95 -19.05 -12.59
CA LEU A 233 -1.23 -20.18 -13.17
C LEU A 233 -0.89 -21.21 -12.10
N LEU A 234 -1.91 -21.96 -11.69
CA LEU A 234 -1.82 -23.04 -10.70
C LEU A 234 -2.06 -24.41 -11.34
N ASP A 235 -1.44 -25.45 -10.77
CA ASP A 235 -1.68 -26.84 -11.17
C ASP A 235 -3.01 -27.39 -10.65
N GLN A 236 -3.30 -28.66 -10.96
CA GLN A 236 -4.52 -29.35 -10.51
C GLN A 236 -4.65 -29.47 -8.98
N ASN A 237 -3.54 -29.39 -8.24
CA ASN A 237 -3.48 -29.39 -6.78
C ASN A 237 -3.41 -27.96 -6.21
N LYS A 238 -3.64 -26.96 -7.05
CA LYS A 238 -3.61 -25.53 -6.74
C LYS A 238 -2.25 -25.01 -6.27
N LYS A 239 -1.15 -25.68 -6.63
CA LYS A 239 0.21 -25.16 -6.43
C LYS A 239 0.62 -24.25 -7.59
N PRO A 240 1.42 -23.19 -7.36
CA PRO A 240 1.94 -22.36 -8.44
C PRO A 240 2.75 -23.17 -9.46
N ILE A 241 2.53 -22.89 -10.74
CA ILE A 241 3.37 -23.42 -11.84
C ILE A 241 4.59 -22.51 -12.03
N VAL A 242 4.35 -21.21 -11.94
CA VAL A 242 5.35 -20.14 -12.00
C VAL A 242 5.01 -19.09 -10.95
N VAL A 243 6.02 -18.35 -10.51
CA VAL A 243 5.92 -17.25 -9.55
C VAL A 243 6.52 -15.96 -10.08
N GLY A 244 6.14 -14.85 -9.47
CA GLY A 244 6.62 -13.51 -9.79
C GLY A 244 8.00 -13.23 -9.24
N GLY A 245 8.73 -12.38 -9.95
CA GLY A 245 10.01 -11.86 -9.54
C GLY A 245 10.51 -10.77 -10.49
N CYS A 246 11.79 -10.42 -10.34
CA CYS A 246 12.52 -9.53 -11.23
C CYS A 246 13.85 -10.21 -11.61
N PRO A 247 14.35 -10.10 -12.86
CA PRO A 247 15.64 -10.67 -13.24
C PRO A 247 16.81 -10.03 -12.47
N PRO A 248 18.00 -10.64 -12.51
CA PRO A 248 19.22 -9.98 -12.08
C PRO A 248 19.42 -8.63 -12.77
N ASP A 249 19.87 -7.65 -12.00
CA ASP A 249 20.20 -6.29 -12.46
C ASP A 249 21.45 -5.76 -11.75
N ALA A 250 21.79 -4.49 -11.99
CA ALA A 250 22.96 -3.85 -11.40
C ALA A 250 22.90 -3.75 -9.85
N PHE A 251 21.71 -3.90 -9.25
CA PHE A 251 21.47 -3.81 -7.81
C PHE A 251 21.35 -5.20 -7.16
N SER A 252 20.95 -6.23 -7.91
CA SER A 252 20.83 -7.61 -7.43
C SER A 252 21.36 -8.63 -8.43
N SER A 253 22.45 -9.31 -8.06
CA SER A 253 23.09 -10.35 -8.87
C SER A 253 22.24 -11.62 -9.07
N THR A 254 21.24 -11.85 -8.22
CA THR A 254 20.33 -13.01 -8.29
C THR A 254 18.91 -12.63 -8.68
N GLY A 255 18.67 -11.35 -8.96
CA GLY A 255 17.33 -10.79 -9.12
C GLY A 255 16.55 -10.84 -7.80
N GLN A 256 15.23 -10.76 -7.89
CA GLN A 256 14.34 -10.82 -6.72
C GLN A 256 13.25 -11.86 -6.96
N LEU A 257 13.14 -12.85 -6.08
CA LEU A 257 12.09 -13.86 -6.12
C LEU A 257 10.98 -13.47 -5.14
N TRP A 258 9.84 -13.01 -5.64
CA TRP A 258 8.75 -12.51 -4.80
C TRP A 258 7.78 -13.62 -4.37
N GLY A 259 7.66 -14.68 -5.19
CA GLY A 259 6.87 -15.87 -4.85
C GLY A 259 5.36 -15.72 -5.08
N ASN A 260 4.88 -14.58 -5.56
CA ASN A 260 3.47 -14.38 -5.89
C ASN A 260 3.03 -15.29 -7.06
N PRO A 261 1.81 -15.83 -7.06
CA PRO A 261 1.30 -16.58 -8.19
C PRO A 261 1.01 -15.64 -9.37
N MET A 262 1.32 -16.11 -10.57
CA MET A 262 1.16 -15.32 -11.79
C MET A 262 -0.25 -15.41 -12.36
N TYR A 263 -0.73 -14.32 -12.93
CA TYR A 263 -2.04 -14.27 -13.57
C TYR A 263 -2.12 -15.14 -14.83
N ASN A 264 -3.26 -15.80 -15.01
CA ASN A 264 -3.68 -16.31 -16.30
C ASN A 264 -4.31 -15.17 -17.12
N TRP A 265 -3.46 -14.30 -17.68
CA TRP A 265 -3.92 -13.13 -18.44
C TRP A 265 -4.84 -13.47 -19.61
N LYS A 266 -4.66 -14.63 -20.22
CA LYS A 266 -5.54 -15.12 -21.29
C LYS A 266 -6.97 -15.33 -20.77
N LEU A 267 -7.14 -16.03 -19.66
CA LEU A 267 -8.46 -16.25 -19.07
C LEU A 267 -9.08 -14.94 -18.56
N LEU A 268 -8.27 -14.06 -17.97
CA LEU A 268 -8.72 -12.73 -17.57
C LEU A 268 -9.25 -11.95 -18.78
N GLU A 269 -8.54 -11.95 -19.91
CA GLU A 269 -8.99 -11.31 -21.16
C GLU A 269 -10.29 -11.95 -21.69
N GLU A 270 -10.39 -13.28 -21.71
CA GLU A 270 -11.60 -14.01 -22.13
C GLU A 270 -12.82 -13.66 -21.26
N ARG A 271 -12.60 -13.34 -19.98
CA ARG A 271 -13.63 -12.87 -19.03
C ARG A 271 -13.77 -11.35 -19.00
N GLY A 272 -13.23 -10.63 -19.98
CA GLY A 272 -13.35 -9.18 -20.09
C GLY A 272 -12.65 -8.38 -18.98
N PHE A 273 -11.65 -8.97 -18.34
CA PHE A 273 -10.89 -8.41 -17.21
C PHE A 273 -11.72 -8.08 -15.97
N GLU A 274 -12.89 -8.70 -15.80
CA GLU A 274 -13.88 -8.38 -14.75
C GLU A 274 -13.26 -8.31 -13.34
N TRP A 275 -12.40 -9.27 -12.98
CA TRP A 275 -11.76 -9.29 -11.67
C TRP A 275 -10.87 -8.06 -11.41
N TRP A 276 -10.08 -7.66 -12.41
CA TRP A 276 -9.22 -6.46 -12.31
C TRP A 276 -10.03 -5.17 -12.30
N ILE A 277 -11.08 -5.10 -13.12
CA ILE A 277 -12.00 -3.95 -13.15
C ILE A 277 -12.63 -3.75 -11.77
N ARG A 278 -13.13 -4.83 -11.13
CA ARG A 278 -13.69 -4.79 -9.78
C ARG A 278 -12.67 -4.41 -8.72
N ARG A 279 -11.43 -4.91 -8.85
CA ARG A 279 -10.33 -4.52 -7.96
C ARG A 279 -10.09 -3.01 -8.03
N ILE A 280 -10.06 -2.42 -9.22
CA ILE A 280 -9.91 -0.97 -9.39
C ILE A 280 -11.13 -0.22 -8.84
N GLU A 281 -12.35 -0.68 -9.13
CA GLU A 281 -13.59 -0.08 -8.63
C GLU A 281 -13.62 -0.02 -7.10
N ASN A 282 -13.25 -1.11 -6.41
CA ASN A 282 -13.13 -1.13 -4.95
C ASN A 282 -12.11 -0.11 -4.43
N ASN A 283 -10.96 0.02 -5.12
CA ASN A 283 -9.93 0.98 -4.72
C ASN A 283 -10.34 2.44 -4.96
N MET A 284 -11.20 2.73 -5.95
CA MET A 284 -11.79 4.07 -6.14
C MET A 284 -12.71 4.47 -4.96
N GLU A 285 -13.30 3.51 -4.25
CA GLU A 285 -14.02 3.82 -3.02
C GLU A 285 -13.07 4.28 -1.91
N LEU A 286 -11.88 3.66 -1.84
CA LEU A 286 -10.88 3.95 -0.82
C LEU A 286 -10.09 5.23 -1.12
N PHE A 287 -9.75 5.49 -2.38
CA PHE A 287 -8.77 6.50 -2.75
C PHE A 287 -9.33 7.49 -3.77
N ASN A 288 -8.64 8.61 -3.96
CA ASN A 288 -8.92 9.56 -5.03
C ASN A 288 -8.04 9.26 -6.26
N VAL A 289 -6.82 8.80 -6.02
CA VAL A 289 -5.82 8.39 -7.02
C VAL A 289 -5.25 7.05 -6.59
N THR A 290 -5.00 6.15 -7.53
CA THR A 290 -4.43 4.84 -7.24
C THR A 290 -3.07 4.71 -7.92
N ARG A 291 -2.01 4.56 -7.13
CA ARG A 291 -0.73 4.07 -7.65
C ARG A 291 -0.84 2.58 -7.94
N ILE A 292 -0.37 2.14 -9.11
CA ILE A 292 -0.21 0.72 -9.40
C ILE A 292 1.26 0.40 -9.39
N ASP A 293 1.66 -0.38 -8.39
CA ASP A 293 2.98 -0.95 -8.21
C ASP A 293 3.36 -1.86 -9.39
N HIS A 294 4.63 -1.87 -9.75
CA HIS A 294 5.22 -2.67 -10.82
C HIS A 294 4.43 -2.60 -12.13
N PHE A 295 4.07 -1.38 -12.56
CA PHE A 295 3.24 -1.13 -13.74
C PHE A 295 3.80 -1.78 -15.01
N ARG A 296 5.13 -1.89 -15.11
CA ARG A 296 5.79 -2.57 -16.22
C ARG A 296 5.30 -4.00 -16.44
N GLY A 297 4.82 -4.68 -15.39
CA GLY A 297 4.19 -6.00 -15.41
C GLY A 297 3.00 -6.14 -16.35
N PHE A 298 2.33 -5.03 -16.70
CA PHE A 298 1.24 -5.03 -17.68
C PHE A 298 1.73 -5.08 -19.13
N GLU A 299 2.93 -4.60 -19.41
CA GLU A 299 3.57 -4.74 -20.73
C GLU A 299 4.19 -6.13 -20.84
N SER A 300 5.07 -6.45 -19.90
CA SER A 300 5.67 -7.77 -19.77
C SER A 300 6.04 -8.04 -18.32
N TYR A 301 6.13 -9.28 -17.90
CA TYR A 301 6.48 -9.66 -16.54
C TYR A 301 7.50 -10.80 -16.53
N TRP A 302 8.28 -10.88 -15.47
CA TRP A 302 9.26 -11.95 -15.26
C TRP A 302 8.58 -13.08 -14.50
N GLU A 303 8.45 -14.25 -15.15
CA GLU A 303 7.96 -15.46 -14.49
C GLU A 303 9.12 -16.41 -14.22
N VAL A 304 9.17 -16.95 -13.01
CA VAL A 304 10.17 -17.92 -12.55
C VAL A 304 9.48 -19.27 -12.31
N PRO A 305 10.01 -20.40 -12.78
CA PRO A 305 9.47 -21.72 -12.44
C PRO A 305 9.31 -21.91 -10.93
N PHE A 306 8.17 -22.43 -10.49
CA PHE A 306 7.97 -22.69 -9.06
C PHE A 306 8.94 -23.75 -8.55
N GLY A 307 9.56 -23.48 -7.39
CA GLY A 307 10.58 -24.35 -6.78
C GLY A 307 12.02 -23.88 -6.96
N GLU A 308 12.27 -22.86 -7.80
CA GLU A 308 13.57 -22.19 -7.87
C GLU A 308 13.88 -21.44 -6.56
N GLU A 309 15.16 -21.37 -6.19
CA GLU A 309 15.64 -20.61 -5.02
C GLU A 309 15.92 -19.14 -5.33
N THR A 310 16.11 -18.80 -6.61
CA THR A 310 16.44 -17.45 -7.09
C THR A 310 15.63 -17.09 -8.34
N ALA A 311 15.68 -15.82 -8.76
CA ALA A 311 14.96 -15.36 -9.93
C ALA A 311 15.75 -15.49 -11.25
N ILE A 312 16.97 -16.05 -11.22
CA ILE A 312 17.87 -16.14 -12.37
C ILE A 312 17.24 -16.91 -13.53
N ASN A 313 16.60 -18.05 -13.23
CA ASN A 313 16.06 -18.98 -14.23
C ASN A 313 14.63 -18.62 -14.70
N GLY A 314 14.28 -17.34 -14.64
CA GLY A 314 13.00 -16.85 -15.16
C GLY A 314 13.01 -16.50 -16.65
N ARG A 315 11.88 -15.99 -17.13
CA ARG A 315 11.74 -15.48 -18.49
C ARG A 315 10.70 -14.36 -18.58
N TRP A 316 10.90 -13.46 -19.53
CA TRP A 316 9.92 -12.43 -19.87
C TRP A 316 8.70 -13.02 -20.58
N ARG A 317 7.51 -12.57 -20.19
CA ARG A 317 6.22 -12.87 -20.82
C ARG A 317 5.46 -11.60 -21.05
N LYS A 318 4.70 -11.51 -22.15
CA LYS A 318 3.84 -10.35 -22.40
C LYS A 318 2.64 -10.34 -21.45
N GLY A 319 2.39 -9.17 -20.88
CA GLY A 319 1.19 -8.85 -20.12
C GLY A 319 0.02 -8.45 -21.03
N PRO A 320 -1.10 -7.97 -20.46
CA PRO A 320 -2.31 -7.62 -21.21
C PRO A 320 -2.20 -6.30 -22.00
N GLY A 321 -1.22 -5.45 -21.68
CA GLY A 321 -1.03 -4.12 -22.25
C GLY A 321 -2.29 -3.25 -22.18
N MET A 322 -2.51 -2.45 -23.23
CA MET A 322 -3.65 -1.54 -23.32
C MET A 322 -5.02 -2.22 -23.31
N LYS A 323 -5.12 -3.54 -23.56
CA LYS A 323 -6.42 -4.23 -23.54
C LYS A 323 -7.09 -4.14 -22.17
N LEU A 324 -6.31 -4.30 -21.09
CA LEU A 324 -6.79 -4.16 -19.72
C LEU A 324 -7.26 -2.73 -19.46
N PHE A 325 -6.41 -1.74 -19.74
CA PHE A 325 -6.72 -0.34 -19.45
C PHE A 325 -7.88 0.20 -20.29
N ASN A 326 -8.04 -0.27 -21.53
CA ASN A 326 -9.22 0.02 -22.34
C ASN A 326 -10.49 -0.57 -21.70
N ALA A 327 -10.44 -1.81 -21.20
CA ALA A 327 -11.59 -2.42 -20.53
C ALA A 327 -11.96 -1.67 -19.24
N ILE A 328 -10.96 -1.27 -18.45
CA ILE A 328 -11.15 -0.43 -17.25
C ILE A 328 -11.79 0.91 -17.63
N ASN A 329 -11.22 1.63 -18.60
CA ASN A 329 -11.72 2.94 -19.03
C ASN A 329 -13.14 2.85 -19.61
N ASN A 330 -13.46 1.78 -20.33
CA ASN A 330 -14.80 1.56 -20.88
C ASN A 330 -15.85 1.34 -19.79
N ARG A 331 -15.48 0.72 -18.66
CA ARG A 331 -16.41 0.41 -17.57
C ARG A 331 -16.51 1.52 -16.53
N LEU A 332 -15.38 2.09 -16.13
CA LEU A 332 -15.26 3.02 -14.99
C LEU A 332 -15.06 4.48 -15.42
N GLY A 333 -14.87 4.73 -16.72
CA GLY A 333 -14.47 6.04 -17.23
C GLY A 333 -12.98 6.30 -17.00
N LYS A 334 -12.56 7.55 -17.22
CA LYS A 334 -11.18 7.96 -16.95
C LYS A 334 -10.94 7.98 -15.44
N ILE A 335 -9.91 7.26 -15.01
CA ILE A 335 -9.49 7.17 -13.61
C ILE A 335 -8.09 7.76 -13.44
N ASP A 336 -7.84 8.40 -12.30
CA ASP A 336 -6.51 8.90 -11.97
C ASP A 336 -5.66 7.74 -11.41
N ILE A 337 -4.74 7.24 -12.24
CA ILE A 337 -3.73 6.25 -11.87
C ILE A 337 -2.33 6.89 -11.91
N ILE A 338 -1.45 6.49 -10.99
CA ILE A 338 -0.01 6.71 -11.08
C ILE A 338 0.65 5.38 -11.46
N ALA A 339 1.44 5.37 -12.53
CA ALA A 339 2.21 4.20 -12.92
C ALA A 339 3.52 4.18 -12.12
N GLU A 340 3.71 3.16 -11.28
CA GLU A 340 5.04 2.87 -10.74
C GLU A 340 5.86 2.20 -11.84
N ASP A 341 6.74 2.99 -12.45
CA ASP A 341 7.57 2.65 -13.59
C ASP A 341 9.06 2.82 -13.25
N LEU A 342 9.49 2.38 -12.07
CA LEU A 342 10.90 2.38 -11.70
C LEU A 342 11.58 1.08 -12.17
N GLY A 343 12.90 1.07 -12.11
CA GLY A 343 13.72 -0.09 -12.49
C GLY A 343 13.91 -0.24 -14.00
N PHE A 344 13.92 -1.48 -14.50
CA PHE A 344 14.20 -1.78 -15.90
C PHE A 344 13.00 -1.46 -16.82
N LEU A 345 13.11 -0.35 -17.55
CA LEU A 345 12.12 0.12 -18.52
C LEU A 345 12.58 -0.14 -19.95
N THR A 346 11.75 -0.84 -20.72
CA THR A 346 11.92 -0.94 -22.18
C THR A 346 11.11 0.15 -22.87
N GLU A 347 11.41 0.43 -24.14
CA GLU A 347 10.63 1.38 -24.95
C GLU A 347 9.14 1.03 -24.99
N GLU A 348 8.78 -0.26 -24.96
CA GLU A 348 7.39 -0.69 -24.94
C GLU A 348 6.68 -0.37 -23.62
N VAL A 349 7.39 -0.41 -22.49
CA VAL A 349 6.83 -0.02 -21.19
C VAL A 349 6.55 1.49 -21.18
N VAL A 350 7.51 2.27 -21.68
CA VAL A 350 7.37 3.73 -21.82
C VAL A 350 6.19 4.06 -22.72
N ARG A 351 6.09 3.40 -23.89
CA ARG A 351 4.95 3.54 -24.81
C ARG A 351 3.63 3.15 -24.14
N LEU A 352 3.57 2.04 -23.41
CA LEU A 352 2.34 1.64 -22.70
C LEU A 352 1.89 2.73 -21.73
N ARG A 353 2.82 3.25 -20.92
CA ARG A 353 2.54 4.36 -19.99
C ARG A 353 2.02 5.60 -20.74
N GLU A 354 2.68 6.00 -21.82
CA GLU A 354 2.27 7.14 -22.64
C GLU A 354 0.88 6.95 -23.26
N GLU A 355 0.58 5.75 -23.79
CA GLU A 355 -0.72 5.41 -24.35
C GLU A 355 -1.85 5.43 -23.31
N THR A 356 -1.55 5.05 -22.06
CA THR A 356 -2.52 5.21 -20.96
C THR A 356 -2.74 6.66 -20.55
N GLY A 357 -1.74 7.52 -20.76
CA GLY A 357 -1.71 8.90 -20.27
C GLY A 357 -1.47 9.04 -18.75
N TYR A 358 -1.17 7.94 -18.05
CA TYR A 358 -0.87 7.99 -16.62
C TYR A 358 0.52 8.59 -16.36
N PRO A 359 0.69 9.41 -15.32
CA PRO A 359 2.01 9.88 -14.94
C PRO A 359 2.87 8.73 -14.42
N GLY A 360 4.14 8.74 -14.84
CA GLY A 360 5.20 7.93 -14.25
C GLY A 360 5.75 8.53 -12.97
N MET A 361 6.73 7.86 -12.37
CA MET A 361 7.41 8.26 -11.15
C MET A 361 8.85 8.68 -11.41
N LYS A 362 9.33 9.66 -10.64
CA LYS A 362 10.74 10.08 -10.60
C LYS A 362 11.21 10.10 -9.16
N VAL A 363 12.29 9.40 -8.83
CA VAL A 363 12.82 9.34 -7.46
C VAL A 363 14.18 10.03 -7.41
N LEU A 364 14.27 11.14 -6.66
CA LEU A 364 15.48 11.96 -6.62
C LEU A 364 16.70 11.23 -6.04
N GLN A 365 16.52 10.30 -5.11
CA GLN A 365 17.63 9.49 -4.61
C GLN A 365 18.30 8.62 -5.70
N PHE A 366 17.64 8.39 -6.85
CA PHE A 366 18.21 7.70 -8.02
C PHE A 366 18.86 8.67 -9.03
N ALA A 367 18.78 9.98 -8.79
CA ALA A 367 19.21 11.00 -9.75
C ALA A 367 20.73 11.18 -9.84
N PHE A 368 21.46 10.76 -8.82
CA PHE A 368 22.83 11.21 -8.60
C PHE A 368 23.89 10.12 -8.80
N ASP A 369 23.50 8.90 -9.19
CA ASP A 369 24.44 7.85 -9.58
C ASP A 369 25.35 8.39 -10.70
N THR A 370 26.63 8.52 -10.40
CA THR A 370 27.62 9.13 -11.29
C THR A 370 28.11 8.22 -12.42
N ARG A 371 27.69 6.95 -12.44
CA ARG A 371 28.13 5.95 -13.43
C ARG A 371 27.37 6.02 -14.74
N GLU A 372 26.15 6.54 -14.73
CA GLU A 372 25.24 6.57 -15.89
C GLU A 372 24.51 7.93 -15.97
N GLU A 373 24.02 8.29 -17.16
CA GLU A 373 23.12 9.44 -17.28
C GLU A 373 21.78 9.12 -16.60
N SER A 374 21.20 10.09 -15.88
CA SER A 374 20.02 9.83 -15.06
C SER A 374 18.77 10.57 -15.55
N ASP A 375 17.77 9.79 -15.96
CA ASP A 375 16.40 10.25 -16.22
C ASP A 375 15.68 10.74 -14.95
N TYR A 376 16.31 10.56 -13.78
CA TYR A 376 15.81 11.02 -12.49
C TYR A 376 16.34 12.40 -12.09
N LEU A 377 17.16 13.07 -12.91
CA LEU A 377 17.54 14.47 -12.68
C LEU A 377 16.41 15.44 -13.06
N PRO A 378 16.08 16.45 -12.22
CA PRO A 378 14.98 17.38 -12.46
C PRO A 378 14.89 18.07 -13.82
N HIS A 379 16.02 18.29 -14.51
CA HIS A 379 16.01 18.93 -15.83
C HIS A 379 15.56 18.00 -16.97
N ASN A 380 15.52 16.69 -16.72
CA ASN A 380 15.08 15.66 -17.68
C ASN A 380 13.59 15.33 -17.54
N TYR A 381 12.87 15.94 -16.60
CA TYR A 381 11.48 15.62 -16.34
C TYR A 381 10.56 16.22 -17.41
N ASP A 382 9.50 15.47 -17.72
CA ASP A 382 8.29 16.01 -18.31
C ASP A 382 7.31 16.45 -17.21
N ARG A 383 6.21 17.11 -17.60
CA ARG A 383 5.20 17.55 -16.62
C ARG A 383 4.38 16.38 -16.08
N ASN A 384 4.10 15.36 -16.89
CA ASN A 384 3.23 14.25 -16.54
C ASN A 384 3.98 13.18 -15.73
N CYS A 385 4.56 13.58 -14.61
CA CYS A 385 5.20 12.69 -13.67
C CYS A 385 4.92 13.11 -12.22
N VAL A 386 5.17 12.17 -11.32
CA VAL A 386 5.18 12.37 -9.87
C VAL A 386 6.61 12.25 -9.38
N VAL A 387 7.18 13.35 -8.88
CA VAL A 387 8.53 13.33 -8.29
C VAL A 387 8.46 13.03 -6.80
N TYR A 388 9.36 12.18 -6.34
CA TYR A 388 9.57 11.79 -4.96
C TYR A 388 10.99 12.18 -4.52
N THR A 389 11.17 12.60 -3.28
CA THR A 389 12.52 12.60 -2.66
C THR A 389 13.04 11.17 -2.56
N GLY A 390 12.24 10.30 -1.94
CA GLY A 390 12.37 8.85 -1.86
C GLY A 390 10.98 8.24 -1.69
N THR A 391 10.86 6.93 -1.90
CA THR A 391 9.66 6.16 -1.58
C THR A 391 9.83 5.40 -0.26
N HIS A 392 8.83 4.63 0.17
CA HIS A 392 8.90 3.80 1.36
C HIS A 392 9.97 2.69 1.29
N ASP A 393 10.41 2.30 0.08
CA ASP A 393 11.50 1.34 -0.14
C ASP A 393 12.88 1.98 -0.08
N ASN A 394 12.94 3.31 -0.18
CA ASN A 394 14.17 4.06 -0.09
C ASN A 394 14.53 4.36 1.37
N ASP A 395 15.79 4.67 1.60
CA ASP A 395 16.19 5.27 2.88
C ASP A 395 15.58 6.68 3.00
N THR A 396 15.60 7.26 4.18
CA THR A 396 15.35 8.70 4.32
C THR A 396 16.45 9.46 3.59
N VAL A 397 16.22 10.73 3.22
CA VAL A 397 17.30 11.55 2.63
C VAL A 397 18.48 11.66 3.60
N GLY A 398 18.23 11.77 4.92
CA GLY A 398 19.27 11.78 5.94
C GLY A 398 20.09 10.49 5.98
N GLY A 399 19.42 9.33 5.86
CA GLY A 399 20.07 8.03 5.76
C GLY A 399 20.83 7.84 4.45
N TRP A 400 20.24 8.23 3.32
CA TRP A 400 20.88 8.18 2.01
C TRP A 400 22.16 9.02 1.96
N LEU A 401 22.14 10.26 2.45
CA LEU A 401 23.31 11.14 2.49
C LEU A 401 24.47 10.54 3.30
N LYS A 402 24.17 9.70 4.29
CA LYS A 402 25.16 9.05 5.14
C LYS A 402 25.72 7.77 4.53
N ASN A 403 24.90 7.03 3.77
CA ASN A 403 25.20 5.65 3.36
C ASN A 403 25.49 5.51 1.85
N ALA A 404 25.09 6.46 1.02
CA ALA A 404 25.34 6.43 -0.42
C ALA A 404 26.83 6.65 -0.74
N GLU A 405 27.22 6.32 -1.97
CA GLU A 405 28.59 6.55 -2.45
C GLU A 405 28.93 8.05 -2.40
N ILE A 406 30.16 8.36 -1.97
CA ILE A 406 30.60 9.75 -1.74
C ILE A 406 30.47 10.58 -3.02
N SER A 407 30.79 10.01 -4.18
CA SER A 407 30.66 10.69 -5.48
C SER A 407 29.23 11.11 -5.80
N ASP A 408 28.25 10.28 -5.42
CA ASP A 408 26.83 10.55 -5.69
C ASP A 408 26.31 11.63 -4.73
N VAL A 409 26.76 11.60 -3.47
CA VAL A 409 26.47 12.66 -2.48
C VAL A 409 27.07 13.99 -2.92
N GLU A 410 28.33 14.03 -3.35
CA GLU A 410 28.99 15.22 -3.87
C GLU A 410 28.27 15.78 -5.10
N HIS A 411 27.81 14.89 -5.99
CA HIS A 411 27.01 15.26 -7.15
C HIS A 411 25.68 15.89 -6.73
N ALA A 412 24.97 15.30 -5.77
CA ALA A 412 23.72 15.84 -5.22
C ALA A 412 23.92 17.22 -4.59
N ILE A 413 24.97 17.39 -3.76
CA ILE A 413 25.32 18.68 -3.14
C ILE A 413 25.52 19.75 -4.21
N LYS A 414 26.29 19.44 -5.25
CA LYS A 414 26.59 20.38 -6.33
C LYS A 414 25.36 20.73 -7.16
N TYR A 415 24.57 19.73 -7.53
CA TYR A 415 23.43 19.85 -8.43
C TYR A 415 22.25 20.56 -7.76
N LEU A 416 21.83 20.11 -6.58
CA LEU A 416 20.69 20.68 -5.84
C LEU A 416 21.06 21.94 -5.06
N ARG A 417 22.36 22.27 -4.98
CA ARG A 417 22.90 23.31 -4.09
C ARG A 417 22.49 23.05 -2.65
N LEU A 418 22.78 21.85 -2.16
CA LEU A 418 22.43 21.47 -0.79
C LEU A 418 23.21 22.34 0.20
N ASN A 419 22.52 22.83 1.22
CA ASN A 419 23.07 23.73 2.23
C ASN A 419 22.80 23.14 3.63
N GLU A 420 23.81 23.16 4.50
CA GLU A 420 23.70 22.69 5.88
C GLU A 420 22.74 23.59 6.69
N ASP A 421 22.78 24.91 6.48
CA ASP A 421 21.91 25.87 7.18
C ASP A 421 20.42 25.67 6.81
N GLU A 422 20.14 25.25 5.57
CA GLU A 422 18.79 24.89 5.11
C GLU A 422 18.34 23.54 5.71
N GLY A 423 19.32 22.68 6.01
CA GLY A 423 19.18 21.24 6.18
C GLY A 423 19.22 20.53 4.82
N TYR A 424 20.15 19.60 4.63
CA TYR A 424 20.33 18.92 3.34
C TYR A 424 19.05 18.20 2.83
N HIS A 425 18.22 17.68 3.73
CA HIS A 425 16.92 17.09 3.41
C HIS A 425 15.93 18.10 2.81
N TRP A 426 15.93 19.35 3.28
CA TRP A 426 15.14 20.43 2.68
C TRP A 426 15.62 20.79 1.27
N GLY A 427 16.92 20.67 0.99
CA GLY A 427 17.44 20.84 -0.36
C GLY A 427 16.91 19.78 -1.36
N PHE A 428 16.70 18.54 -0.92
CA PHE A 428 16.01 17.50 -1.71
C PHE A 428 14.54 17.83 -1.93
N ILE A 429 13.82 18.23 -0.88
CA ILE A 429 12.42 18.66 -0.98
C ILE A 429 12.31 19.85 -1.95
N ARG A 430 13.20 20.82 -1.85
CA ARG A 430 13.32 21.95 -2.79
C ARG A 430 13.57 21.48 -4.22
N GLY A 431 14.46 20.51 -4.42
CA GLY A 431 14.69 19.89 -5.72
C GLY A 431 13.41 19.30 -6.34
N ALA A 432 12.64 18.57 -5.54
CA ALA A 432 11.37 17.99 -5.99
C ALA A 432 10.34 19.10 -6.27
N TRP A 433 10.14 20.03 -5.33
CA TRP A 433 9.12 21.08 -5.43
C TRP A 433 9.39 22.05 -6.58
N SER A 434 10.65 22.41 -6.83
CA SER A 434 11.03 23.32 -7.92
C SER A 434 11.02 22.68 -9.31
N SER A 435 10.94 21.35 -9.40
CA SER A 435 10.89 20.64 -10.68
C SER A 435 9.61 20.95 -11.48
N VAL A 436 9.60 20.54 -12.75
CA VAL A 436 8.44 20.70 -13.65
C VAL A 436 7.33 19.67 -13.43
N ALA A 437 7.56 18.62 -12.64
CA ALA A 437 6.59 17.57 -12.36
C ALA A 437 5.26 18.15 -11.82
N ASN A 438 4.12 17.63 -12.30
CA ASN A 438 2.80 18.07 -11.84
C ASN A 438 2.59 17.77 -10.35
N LEU A 439 3.12 16.66 -9.83
CA LEU A 439 2.99 16.32 -8.41
C LEU A 439 4.37 16.10 -7.79
N SER A 440 4.60 16.71 -6.63
CA SER A 440 5.77 16.45 -5.80
C SER A 440 5.35 15.83 -4.48
N ILE A 441 5.97 14.71 -4.12
CA ILE A 441 5.75 14.00 -2.87
C ILE A 441 7.08 13.91 -2.13
N ALA A 442 7.06 14.06 -0.82
CA ALA A 442 8.19 13.70 0.04
C ALA A 442 7.71 12.85 1.21
N GLN A 443 8.60 12.02 1.74
CA GLN A 443 8.31 11.22 2.93
C GLN A 443 8.18 12.14 4.14
N MET A 444 7.30 11.82 5.08
CA MET A 444 7.22 12.58 6.34
C MET A 444 8.57 12.59 7.06
N GLN A 445 9.31 11.48 7.00
CA GLN A 445 10.66 11.36 7.55
C GLN A 445 11.65 12.40 6.98
N ASP A 446 11.51 12.76 5.70
CA ASP A 446 12.38 13.73 5.04
C ASP A 446 12.07 15.15 5.52
N PHE A 447 10.80 15.49 5.73
CA PHE A 447 10.40 16.77 6.35
C PHE A 447 10.92 16.93 7.78
N LEU A 448 11.06 15.81 8.49
CA LEU A 448 11.57 15.73 9.85
C LEU A 448 13.11 15.63 9.92
N GLY A 449 13.78 15.42 8.78
CA GLY A 449 15.23 15.28 8.73
C GLY A 449 15.78 14.04 9.44
N LEU A 450 14.98 12.96 9.53
CA LEU A 450 15.36 11.71 10.21
C LEU A 450 16.37 10.89 9.39
N GLY A 451 17.14 10.04 10.05
CA GLY A 451 18.09 9.11 9.45
C GLY A 451 17.50 7.73 9.15
N SER A 452 18.38 6.75 8.88
CA SER A 452 17.99 5.38 8.53
C SER A 452 17.19 4.64 9.61
N GLU A 453 17.21 5.12 10.85
CA GLU A 453 16.36 4.61 11.93
C GLU A 453 14.86 4.76 11.66
N ALA A 454 14.48 5.67 10.76
CA ALA A 454 13.11 5.96 10.37
C ALA A 454 12.72 5.37 9.00
N ARG A 455 13.60 4.55 8.39
CA ARG A 455 13.33 3.91 7.11
C ARG A 455 12.13 2.96 7.22
N MET A 456 11.20 3.06 6.28
CA MET A 456 9.96 2.28 6.31
C MET A 456 10.17 0.83 5.87
N ASN A 457 10.91 0.60 4.80
CA ASN A 457 11.22 -0.73 4.30
C ASN A 457 12.64 -0.83 3.75
N ILE A 458 13.30 -1.95 4.01
CA ILE A 458 14.51 -2.38 3.32
C ILE A 458 14.12 -3.57 2.43
N PRO A 459 14.03 -3.39 1.10
CA PRO A 459 13.66 -4.46 0.19
C PRO A 459 14.49 -5.73 0.37
N SER A 460 13.86 -6.89 0.16
CA SER A 460 14.49 -8.21 0.25
C SER A 460 15.05 -8.58 1.64
N THR A 461 14.56 -7.96 2.71
CA THR A 461 14.90 -8.33 4.11
C THR A 461 13.69 -8.91 4.85
N ILE A 462 13.96 -9.72 5.88
CA ILE A 462 12.94 -10.32 6.74
C ILE A 462 13.01 -9.67 8.13
N GLY A 463 11.90 -9.06 8.55
CA GLY A 463 11.77 -8.41 9.86
C GLY A 463 12.35 -6.99 9.90
N GLY A 464 11.85 -6.17 10.84
CA GLY A 464 12.28 -4.77 11.03
C GLY A 464 11.67 -3.74 10.08
N ASN A 465 10.83 -4.17 9.14
CA ASN A 465 10.16 -3.31 8.17
C ASN A 465 8.75 -2.91 8.64
N TRP A 466 8.23 -1.83 8.09
CA TRP A 466 6.88 -1.30 8.30
C TRP A 466 6.60 -0.78 9.71
N GLN A 467 7.64 -0.68 10.54
CA GLN A 467 7.51 -0.40 11.97
C GLN A 467 7.55 1.08 12.30
N TRP A 468 8.15 1.95 11.48
CA TRP A 468 8.37 3.34 11.87
C TRP A 468 7.06 4.07 12.20
N GLN A 469 7.05 4.75 13.35
CA GLN A 469 6.02 5.68 13.79
C GLN A 469 6.62 7.05 14.08
N MET A 470 5.87 8.08 13.71
CA MET A 470 6.20 9.45 14.03
C MET A 470 5.82 9.75 15.47
N LYS A 471 6.65 10.52 16.19
CA LYS A 471 6.26 11.07 17.51
C LYS A 471 5.18 12.15 17.38
N SER A 472 4.28 12.19 18.35
CA SER A 472 3.16 13.15 18.38
C SER A 472 3.59 14.63 18.40
N GLU A 473 4.79 14.91 18.89
CA GLU A 473 5.37 16.25 19.01
C GLU A 473 5.83 16.85 17.67
N TYR A 474 6.04 16.02 16.65
CA TYR A 474 6.54 16.48 15.35
C TYR A 474 5.51 17.24 14.51
N LEU A 475 4.21 17.06 14.77
CA LEU A 475 3.14 17.82 14.10
C LEU A 475 2.98 19.21 14.72
N THR A 476 3.96 20.08 14.48
CA THR A 476 4.00 21.46 14.97
C THR A 476 3.47 22.47 13.95
N ASN A 477 3.04 23.62 14.46
CA ASN A 477 2.66 24.76 13.63
C ASN A 477 3.84 25.32 12.81
N GLU A 478 5.03 25.33 13.40
CA GLU A 478 6.26 25.81 12.75
C GLU A 478 6.64 24.94 11.55
N LEU A 479 6.58 23.61 11.70
CA LEU A 479 6.85 22.70 10.59
C LEU A 479 5.80 22.88 9.47
N ALA A 480 4.52 22.97 9.82
CA ALA A 480 3.45 23.20 8.84
C ALA A 480 3.69 24.51 8.07
N GLU A 481 4.05 25.58 8.76
CA GLU A 481 4.36 26.88 8.13
C GLU A 481 5.59 26.80 7.21
N LYS A 482 6.67 26.11 7.62
CA LYS A 482 7.84 25.88 6.77
C LYS A 482 7.51 25.09 5.50
N ILE A 483 6.69 24.04 5.60
CA ILE A 483 6.21 23.26 4.45
C ILE A 483 5.31 24.12 3.54
N HIS A 484 4.43 24.92 4.13
CA HIS A 484 3.56 25.83 3.40
C HIS A 484 4.35 26.88 2.61
N ASP A 485 5.39 27.46 3.21
CA ASP A 485 6.22 28.48 2.57
C ASP A 485 6.94 27.94 1.33
N ILE A 486 7.53 26.74 1.40
CA ILE A 486 8.16 26.12 0.23
C ILE A 486 7.13 25.72 -0.84
N THR A 487 5.95 25.29 -0.41
CA THR A 487 4.84 24.91 -1.30
C THR A 487 4.33 26.11 -2.08
N LYS A 488 4.11 27.23 -1.39
CA LYS A 488 3.74 28.51 -1.98
C LYS A 488 4.84 29.07 -2.88
N LEU A 489 6.11 29.00 -2.46
CA LEU A 489 7.26 29.52 -3.22
C LEU A 489 7.34 28.90 -4.62
N TYR A 490 7.06 27.60 -4.73
CA TYR A 490 7.12 26.86 -6.00
C TYR A 490 5.77 26.68 -6.72
N GLY A 491 4.75 27.41 -6.25
CA GLY A 491 3.42 27.45 -6.86
C GLY A 491 2.76 26.09 -6.94
N ARG A 492 2.71 25.38 -5.81
CA ARG A 492 2.08 24.06 -5.65
C ARG A 492 0.92 24.08 -4.68
#